data_AF-A0A4V2J402-F1
#
_entry.id   AF-A0A4V2J402-F1
#
_cell.length_a   1.000
_cell.length_b   1.000
_cell.length_c   1.000
_cell.angle_alpha   90.00
_cell.angle_beta   90.00
_cell.angle_gamma   90.00
#
_symmetry.space_group_name_H-M   'P 1'
#
loop_
_entity.id
_entity.type
_entity.pdbx_description
1 polymer ?
#
loop_
_entity_poly.entity_id
_entity_poly.type
_entity_poly.pdbx_seq_one_letter_code
_entity_poly.pdbx_strand_id
1 'polypeptide(L)' 'MTEQNIDLHLRDALSHIELAIDESVKLVLENDSIKKEIGQKWENFLGEFIGQVREKGKKSRLNLLSWITFPRIR' A
#
# COMPACT_ATOMS: atom_id res chain seq x y z
N MET A 1 12.41 19.55 -10.75
CA MET A 1 13.34 18.47 -10.37
C MET A 1 12.83 17.61 -9.20
N THR A 2 11.79 17.99 -8.47
CA THR A 2 11.26 17.23 -7.31
C THR A 2 10.22 16.16 -7.67
N GLU A 3 9.43 16.35 -8.73
CA GLU A 3 8.39 15.40 -9.16
C GLU A 3 8.96 14.06 -9.62
N GLN A 4 10.13 14.06 -10.28
CA GLN A 4 10.81 12.84 -10.73
C GLN A 4 11.12 11.85 -9.60
N ASN A 5 11.19 12.29 -8.35
CA ASN A 5 11.48 11.41 -7.21
C ASN A 5 10.22 10.72 -6.65
N ILE A 6 9.07 11.40 -6.68
CA ILE A 6 7.81 10.82 -6.15
C ILE A 6 7.33 9.70 -7.08
N ASP A 7 7.32 9.94 -8.40
CA ASP A 7 6.87 8.93 -9.37
C ASP A 7 7.75 7.69 -9.36
N LEU A 8 9.08 7.87 -9.20
CA LEU A 8 10.02 6.76 -9.06
C LEU A 8 9.70 5.92 -7.82
N HIS A 9 9.56 6.55 -6.65
CA HIS A 9 9.24 5.84 -5.42
C HIS A 9 7.89 5.15 -5.46
N LEU A 10 6.87 5.77 -6.05
CA LEU A 10 5.54 5.16 -6.20
C LEU A 10 5.59 3.95 -7.14
N ARG A 11 6.35 4.03 -8.23
CA ARG A 11 6.53 2.90 -9.16
C ARG A 11 7.27 1.75 -8.50
N ASP A 12 8.34 2.03 -7.76
CA ASP A 12 9.12 0.99 -7.09
C ASP A 12 8.28 0.33 -5.97
N ALA A 13 7.51 1.12 -5.22
CA ALA A 13 6.56 0.60 -4.24
C ALA A 13 5.49 -0.30 -4.89
N LEU A 14 4.94 0.09 -6.06
CA LEU A 14 3.97 -0.74 -6.78
C LEU A 14 4.57 -2.06 -7.25
N SER A 15 5.81 -2.06 -7.75
CA SER A 15 6.54 -3.28 -8.13
C SER A 15 6.68 -4.25 -6.95
N HIS A 16 7.04 -3.75 -5.77
CA HIS A 16 7.12 -4.58 -4.57
C HIS A 16 5.75 -5.08 -4.09
N ILE A 17 4.69 -4.28 -4.23
CA ILE A 17 3.33 -4.69 -3.88
C ILE A 17 2.85 -5.80 -4.82
N GLU A 18 3.14 -5.72 -6.12
CA GLU A 18 2.80 -6.75 -7.10
C GLU A 18 3.43 -8.10 -6.73
N LEU A 19 4.75 -8.11 -6.45
CA LEU A 19 5.46 -9.31 -6.00
C LEU A 19 4.86 -9.88 -4.70
N ALA A 20 4.56 -9.02 -3.72
CA ALA A 20 3.97 -9.45 -2.47
C ALA A 20 2.56 -10.06 -2.65
N ILE A 21 1.76 -9.56 -3.59
CA ILE A 21 0.44 -10.11 -3.93
C ILE A 21 0.61 -11.51 -4.54
N ASP A 22 1.49 -11.65 -5.53
CA ASP A 22 1.73 -12.92 -6.21
C ASP A 22 2.21 -13.99 -5.22
N GLU A 23 3.17 -13.65 -4.36
CA GLU A 23 3.66 -14.54 -3.31
C GLU A 23 2.56 -14.88 -2.30
N SER A 24 1.76 -13.90 -1.87
CA SER A 24 0.64 -14.13 -0.95
C SER A 24 -0.36 -15.14 -1.52
N VAL A 25 -0.74 -14.98 -2.79
CA VAL A 25 -1.68 -15.87 -3.46
C VAL A 25 -1.09 -17.27 -3.60
N LYS A 26 0.16 -17.38 -4.07
CA LYS A 26 0.86 -18.66 -4.21
C LYS A 26 0.89 -19.42 -2.89
N LEU A 27 1.29 -18.75 -1.82
CA LEU A 27 1.41 -19.33 -0.48
C LEU A 27 0.05 -19.86 0.03
N VAL A 28 -1.04 -19.12 -0.16
CA VAL A 28 -2.39 -19.55 0.25
C VAL A 28 -2.90 -20.71 -0.62
N LEU A 29 -2.57 -20.74 -1.91
CA LEU A 29 -2.92 -21.87 -2.79
C LEU A 29 -2.18 -23.15 -2.39
N GLU A 30 -0.92 -23.04 -1.96
CA GLU A 30 -0.13 -24.17 -1.48
C GLU A 30 -0.57 -24.64 -0.08
N ASN A 31 -1.02 -23.71 0.77
CA ASN A 31 -1.47 -24.01 2.12
C ASN A 31 -2.54 -23.00 2.60
N ASP A 32 -3.82 -23.35 2.54
CA ASP A 32 -4.90 -22.44 2.95
C ASP A 32 -4.85 -22.06 4.45
N SER A 33 -4.20 -22.87 5.30
CA SER A 33 -4.11 -22.60 6.75
C SER A 33 -3.34 -21.32 7.10
N ILE A 34 -2.44 -20.84 6.22
CA ILE A 34 -1.65 -19.62 6.47
C ILE A 34 -2.38 -18.34 6.03
N LYS A 35 -3.57 -18.45 5.44
CA LYS A 35 -4.37 -17.30 4.97
C LYS A 35 -4.57 -16.23 6.04
N LYS A 36 -4.82 -16.64 7.29
CA LYS A 36 -4.97 -15.70 8.43
C LYS A 36 -3.68 -14.94 8.71
N GLU A 37 -2.53 -15.62 8.66
CA GLU A 37 -1.23 -14.98 8.87
C GLU A 37 -0.91 -13.99 7.76
N ILE A 38 -1.12 -14.38 6.50
CA ILE A 38 -0.93 -13.50 5.35
C ILE A 38 -1.85 -12.27 5.45
N GLY A 39 -3.12 -12.46 5.81
CA GLY A 39 -4.05 -11.37 6.07
C GLY A 39 -3.53 -10.38 7.13
N GLN A 40 -2.98 -10.89 8.24
CA GLN A 40 -2.41 -10.03 9.29
C GLN A 40 -1.21 -9.20 8.79
N LYS A 41 -0.37 -9.76 7.91
CA LYS A 41 0.75 -9.00 7.31
C LYS A 41 0.24 -7.83 6.46
N TRP A 42 -0.80 -8.06 5.66
CA TRP A 42 -1.45 -7.01 4.87
C TRP A 42 -2.12 -5.94 5.74
N GLU A 43 -2.82 -6.35 6.80
CA GLU A 43 -3.43 -5.42 7.75
C GLU A 43 -2.38 -4.49 8.38
N ASN A 44 -1.25 -5.04 8.82
CA ASN A 44 -0.18 -4.26 9.42
C ASN A 44 0.42 -3.26 8.42
N PHE A 45 0.75 -3.72 7.21
CA PHE A 45 1.29 -2.85 6.16
C PHE A 45 0.33 -1.71 5.80
N LEU A 46 -0.95 -2.02 5.56
CA LEU A 46 -1.95 -1.01 5.21
C LEU A 46 -2.21 -0.03 6.37
N GLY A 47 -2.19 -0.53 7.60
CA GLY A 47 -2.29 0.28 8.82
C GLY A 47 -1.14 1.28 8.95
N GLU A 48 0.10 0.82 8.75
CA GLU A 48 1.29 1.68 8.76
C GLU A 48 1.25 2.73 7.64
N PHE A 49 0.93 2.31 6.41
CA PHE A 49 0.84 3.21 5.26
C PHE A 49 -0.20 4.32 5.48
N ILE A 50 -1.42 3.97 5.86
CA ILE A 50 -2.48 4.94 6.15
C ILE A 50 -2.13 5.81 7.36
N GLY A 51 -1.46 5.23 8.36
CA GLY A 51 -0.93 5.94 9.52
C GLY A 51 0.03 7.06 9.11
N GLN A 52 1.01 6.75 8.27
CA GLN A 52 1.97 7.74 7.76
C GLN A 52 1.30 8.85 6.95
N VAL A 53 0.36 8.51 6.06
CA VAL A 53 -0.40 9.50 5.28
C VAL A 53 -1.15 10.46 6.19
N ARG A 54 -1.84 9.93 7.22
CA ARG A 54 -2.57 10.74 8.20
C ARG A 54 -1.65 11.61 9.05
N GLU A 55 -0.55 11.04 9.54
CA GLU A 55 0.39 11.76 10.39
C GLU A 55 1.06 12.90 9.63
N LYS A 56 1.51 12.66 8.39
CA LYS A 56 2.06 13.71 7.54
C LYS A 56 1.02 14.79 7.24
N GLY A 57 -0.21 14.40 6.88
CA GLY A 57 -1.30 15.35 6.64
C GLY A 57 -1.60 16.23 7.87
N LYS A 58 -1.65 15.65 9.06
CA LYS A 58 -1.84 16.39 10.32
C LYS A 58 -0.70 17.38 10.57
N LYS A 59 0.56 16.93 10.42
CA LYS A 59 1.76 17.77 10.64
C LYS A 59 1.86 18.92 9.65
N SER A 60 1.44 18.72 8.39
CA SER A 60 1.51 19.74 7.33
C SER A 60 0.22 20.57 7.19
N ARG A 61 -0.84 20.26 7.93
CA ARG A 61 -2.20 20.81 7.75
C ARG A 61 -2.74 20.59 6.33
N LEU A 62 -2.36 19.49 5.70
CA LEU A 62 -2.83 19.07 4.38
C LEU A 62 -3.71 17.82 4.49
N ASN A 63 -4.75 17.74 3.68
CA ASN A 63 -5.54 16.53 3.55
C ASN A 63 -5.04 15.72 2.33
N LEU A 64 -3.98 14.93 2.53
CA LEU A 64 -3.39 14.10 1.46
C LEU A 64 -4.42 13.16 0.81
N LEU A 65 -5.37 12.62 1.60
CA LEU A 65 -6.41 11.74 1.08
C LEU A 65 -7.38 12.46 0.13
N SER A 66 -7.61 13.77 0.32
CA SER A 66 -8.48 14.54 -0.58
C SER A 66 -7.92 14.70 -1.99
N TRP A 67 -6.62 14.45 -2.18
CA TRP A 67 -5.95 14.56 -3.48
C TRP A 67 -6.07 13.28 -4.30
N ILE A 68 -6.40 12.17 -3.64
CA ILE A 68 -6.55 10.87 -4.28
C ILE A 68 -8.00 10.72 -4.71
N THR A 69 -8.23 10.67 -6.02
CA THR A 69 -9.52 10.33 -6.60
C THR A 69 -9.42 8.98 -7.29
N PHE A 70 -10.45 8.15 -7.18
CA PHE A 70 -10.50 6.82 -7.81
C PHE A 70 -11.53 6.79 -8.95
N PRO A 71 -11.32 7.52 -10.05
CA PRO A 71 -12.30 7.58 -11.14
C PRO A 71 -12.50 6.25 -11.87
N ARG A 72 -11.57 5.30 -11.71
CA ARG A 72 -11.58 3.99 -12.40
C ARG A 72 -12.03 2.83 -11.52
N ILE A 73 -12.26 3.05 -10.23
CA ILE A 73 -12.87 2.06 -9.33
C ILE A 73 -14.35 2.40 -9.27
N ARG A 74 -15.14 1.80 -10.16
CA ARG A 74 -16.60 1.93 -10.21
C ARG A 74 -17.22 0.58 -10.46
#